data_AF-A0A7Y2EA86-F1
#
_entry.id   AF-A0A7Y2EA86-F1
#
_cell.length_a   1.000
_cell.length_b   1.000
_cell.length_c   1.000
_cell.angle_alpha   90.00
_cell.angle_beta   90.00
_cell.angle_gamma   90.00
#
_symmetry.space_group_name_H-M   'P 1'
#
loop_
_entity.id
_entity.type
_entity.pdbx_description
1 polymer ?
#
loop_
_entity_poly.entity_id
_entity_poly.type
_entity_poly.pdbx_seq_one_letter_code
_entity_poly.pdbx_strand_id
1 'polypeptide(L)'
;MQISSLRVRLHLASLCLLVLSVNSSAIHAQANEIPTSPQDITPLLLDNKVPDVQVVNTNDESVSLREICEGQATLLIFYRGNW
;
A
#
# COMPACT_ATOMS: atom_id res chain seq x y z
N MET A 1 -15.32 -44.01 21.06
CA MET A 1 -16.01 -43.00 20.23
C MET A 1 -15.32 -41.61 20.35
N GLN A 2 -13.99 -41.53 20.24
CA GLN A 2 -13.22 -40.25 20.31
C GLN A 2 -12.35 -39.98 19.06
N ILE A 3 -12.09 -41.00 18.25
CA ILE A 3 -11.16 -40.91 17.10
C ILE A 3 -11.83 -40.22 15.90
N SER A 4 -13.16 -40.37 15.75
CA SER A 4 -13.93 -39.71 14.68
C SER A 4 -14.05 -38.20 14.89
N SER A 5 -14.24 -37.73 16.12
CA SER A 5 -14.33 -36.29 16.41
C SER A 5 -12.99 -35.57 16.27
N LEU A 6 -11.86 -36.25 16.48
CA LEU A 6 -10.52 -35.70 16.26
C LEU A 6 -10.23 -35.49 14.76
N ARG A 7 -10.59 -36.46 13.92
CA ARG A 7 -10.43 -36.36 12.45
C ARG A 7 -11.29 -35.24 11.88
N VAL A 8 -12.53 -35.10 12.34
CA VAL A 8 -13.43 -34.01 11.92
C VAL A 8 -12.87 -32.64 12.32
N ARG A 9 -12.33 -32.50 13.53
CA ARG A 9 -11.66 -31.25 13.97
C ARG A 9 -10.41 -30.94 13.14
N LEU A 10 -9.63 -31.94 12.77
CA LEU A 10 -8.43 -31.75 11.93
C LEU A 10 -8.80 -31.32 10.51
N HIS A 11 -9.85 -31.90 9.91
CA HIS A 11 -10.35 -31.49 8.61
C HIS A 11 -10.98 -30.09 8.64
N LEU A 12 -11.72 -29.75 9.71
CA LEU A 12 -12.24 -28.38 9.91
C LEU A 12 -11.10 -27.37 10.07
N ALA A 13 -10.07 -27.68 10.86
CA ALA A 13 -8.90 -26.82 11.02
C ALA A 13 -8.14 -26.64 9.69
N SER A 14 -7.95 -27.70 8.92
CA SER A 14 -7.32 -27.65 7.59
C SER A 14 -8.15 -26.84 6.59
N LEU A 15 -9.48 -26.96 6.63
CA LEU A 15 -10.39 -26.18 5.79
C LEU A 15 -10.36 -24.69 6.18
N CYS A 16 -10.36 -24.38 7.48
CA CYS A 16 -10.20 -23.01 7.95
C CYS A 16 -8.85 -22.43 7.50
N LEU A 17 -7.75 -23.18 7.62
CA LEU A 17 -6.42 -22.71 7.22
C LEU A 17 -6.34 -22.45 5.71
N LEU A 18 -6.99 -23.29 4.90
CA LEU A 18 -7.12 -23.09 3.45
C LEU A 18 -7.94 -21.82 3.14
N VAL A 19 -9.05 -21.59 3.83
CA VAL A 19 -9.87 -20.38 3.63
C VAL A 19 -9.10 -19.11 4.05
N LEU A 20 -8.31 -19.17 5.12
CA LEU A 20 -7.49 -18.03 5.55
C LEU A 20 -6.37 -17.71 4.54
N SER A 21 -5.74 -18.70 3.91
CA SER A 21 -4.63 -18.45 2.98
C SER A 21 -5.05 -17.81 1.65
N VAL A 22 -6.27 -18.07 1.17
CA VAL A 22 -6.79 -17.49 -0.09
C VAL A 22 -7.12 -15.99 0.02
N ASN A 23 -7.32 -15.45 1.22
CA ASN A 23 -7.69 -14.04 1.41
C ASN A 23 -6.48 -13.07 1.47
N SER A 24 -5.25 -13.58 1.38
CA SER A 24 -4.01 -12.79 1.53
C SER A 24 -3.72 -11.85 0.35
N SER A 25 -4.37 -12.06 -0.80
CA SER A 25 -4.01 -11.40 -2.07
C SER A 25 -4.70 -10.06 -2.31
N ALA A 26 -5.63 -9.63 -1.45
CA ALA A 26 -6.50 -8.48 -1.71
C ALA A 26 -6.02 -7.14 -1.13
N ILE A 27 -4.86 -7.09 -0.45
CA ILE A 27 -4.37 -5.86 0.23
C ILE A 27 -3.36 -5.08 -0.64
N HIS A 28 -3.05 -5.54 -1.86
CA HIS A 28 -2.20 -4.82 -2.79
C HIS A 28 -3.00 -4.25 -3.96
N ALA A 29 -3.65 -3.09 -3.82
CA ALA A 29 -3.94 -2.17 -4.94
C ALA A 29 -4.73 -0.92 -4.51
N GLN A 30 -4.15 -0.10 -3.63
CA GLN A 30 -4.30 1.35 -3.74
C GLN A 30 -2.92 2.03 -3.67
N ALA A 31 -1.88 1.30 -4.12
CA ALA A 31 -0.62 1.93 -4.48
C ALA A 31 -0.96 2.92 -5.60
N ASN A 32 -0.65 4.21 -5.40
CA ASN A 32 -1.06 5.23 -6.35
C ASN A 32 -0.60 4.85 -7.75
N GLU A 33 -1.41 5.24 -8.72
CA GLU A 33 -1.11 5.16 -10.13
C GLU A 33 0.11 6.06 -10.40
N ILE A 34 1.31 5.52 -10.21
CA ILE A 34 2.51 6.12 -10.79
C ILE A 34 2.31 5.99 -12.30
N PRO A 35 2.35 7.11 -13.04
CA PRO A 35 2.21 7.12 -14.49
C PRO A 35 3.06 6.03 -15.15
N THR A 36 2.43 5.11 -15.86
CA THR A 36 3.14 4.02 -16.57
C THR A 36 3.73 4.46 -17.89
N SER A 37 3.23 5.57 -18.43
CA SER A 37 3.75 6.21 -19.63
C SER A 37 3.90 7.72 -19.41
N PRO A 38 4.76 8.40 -20.19
CA PRO A 38 4.89 9.87 -20.13
C PRO A 38 3.58 10.62 -20.40
N GLN A 39 2.66 10.03 -21.17
CA GLN A 39 1.38 10.62 -21.52
C GLN A 39 0.40 10.65 -20.33
N ASP A 40 0.64 9.82 -19.32
CA ASP A 40 -0.20 9.73 -18.12
C ASP A 40 0.21 10.76 -17.05
N ILE A 41 1.25 11.56 -17.29
CA ILE A 41 1.71 12.59 -16.35
C ILE A 41 0.78 13.79 -16.42
N THR A 42 0.13 14.11 -15.29
CA THR A 42 -0.69 15.32 -15.14
C THR A 42 -0.21 16.19 -13.99
N PRO A 43 -0.42 17.52 -14.02
CA PRO A 43 -0.29 18.35 -12.83
C PRO A 43 -1.17 17.85 -11.68
N LEU A 44 -0.82 18.21 -10.44
CA LEU A 44 -1.67 17.93 -9.30
C LEU A 44 -2.97 18.75 -9.44
N LEU A 45 -4.10 18.06 -9.62
CA LEU A 45 -5.41 18.69 -9.72
C LEU A 45 -6.00 18.93 -8.32
N LEU A 46 -6.98 19.83 -8.22
CA LEU A 46 -7.81 19.95 -7.02
C LEU A 46 -8.45 18.59 -6.71
N ASP A 47 -8.58 18.25 -5.43
CA ASP A 47 -9.11 16.99 -4.91
C ASP A 47 -8.28 15.71 -5.21
N ASN A 48 -7.10 15.84 -5.85
CA ASN A 48 -6.16 14.72 -5.93
C ASN A 48 -5.55 14.42 -4.55
N LYS A 49 -5.48 13.14 -4.19
CA LYS A 49 -4.81 12.69 -2.97
C LYS A 49 -3.29 12.82 -3.11
N VAL A 50 -2.62 13.13 -2.01
CA VAL A 50 -1.16 13.04 -1.93
C VAL A 50 -0.73 11.59 -2.22
N PRO A 51 0.24 11.38 -3.13
CA PRO A 51 0.71 10.03 -3.43
C PRO A 51 1.32 9.33 -2.21
N ASP A 52 0.92 8.09 -1.96
CA ASP A 52 1.66 7.06 -1.22
C ASP A 52 3.00 6.70 -1.89
N VAL A 53 4.02 7.54 -1.73
CA VAL A 53 5.34 7.25 -2.27
C VAL A 53 6.39 7.40 -1.19
N GLN A 54 7.35 6.48 -1.21
CA GLN A 54 8.57 6.62 -0.43
C GLN A 54 9.51 7.58 -1.16
N VAL A 55 10.02 8.56 -0.43
CA VAL A 55 11.05 9.48 -0.90
C VAL A 55 12.27 9.38 0.02
N VAL A 56 13.43 9.78 -0.49
CA VAL A 56 14.67 9.82 0.29
C VAL A 56 14.87 11.23 0.82
N ASN A 57 15.02 11.37 2.13
CA ASN A 57 15.30 12.67 2.75
C ASN A 57 16.80 13.00 2.71
N THR A 58 17.19 14.15 3.27
CA THR A 58 18.60 14.60 3.29
C THR A 58 19.52 13.78 4.20
N ASN A 59 18.98 12.87 5.00
CA ASN A 59 19.70 11.97 5.88
C ASN A 59 19.83 10.56 5.27
N ASP A 60 19.51 10.39 3.99
CA ASP A 60 19.42 9.10 3.28
C ASP A 60 18.37 8.13 3.85
N GLU A 61 17.37 8.65 4.57
CA GLU A 61 16.29 7.84 5.13
C GLU A 61 15.12 7.75 4.16
N SER A 62 14.53 6.56 4.04
CA SER A 62 13.28 6.34 3.30
C SER A 62 12.10 6.80 4.16
N VAL A 63 11.39 7.81 3.69
CA VAL A 63 10.24 8.43 4.40
C VAL A 63 9.01 8.45 3.51
N SER A 64 7.82 8.33 4.09
CA SER A 64 6.55 8.39 3.35
C SER A 64 6.14 9.84 3.11
N LEU A 65 5.94 10.21 1.84
CA LEU A 65 5.45 11.55 1.48
C LEU A 65 4.05 11.81 2.06
N ARG A 66 3.19 10.79 2.07
CA ARG A 66 1.83 10.90 2.60
C ARG A 66 1.86 11.20 4.09
N GLU A 67 2.64 10.46 4.88
CA GLU A 67 2.73 10.64 6.33
C GLU A 67 3.26 12.04 6.67
N ILE A 68 4.23 12.55 5.89
CA ILE A 68 4.76 13.91 6.07
C ILE A 68 3.69 14.99 5.82
N CYS A 69 2.78 14.75 4.88
CA CYS A 69 1.74 15.70 4.49
C CYS A 69 0.43 15.55 5.31
N GLU A 70 0.32 14.50 6.13
CA GLU A 70 -0.92 14.16 6.81
C GLU A 70 -1.25 15.15 7.94
N GLY A 71 -2.51 15.59 7.99
CA GLY A 71 -3.02 16.45 9.06
C GLY A 71 -2.49 17.88 9.04
N GLN A 72 -1.76 18.29 7.99
CA GLN A 72 -1.16 19.62 7.87
C GLN A 72 -1.48 20.25 6.50
N ALA A 73 -1.68 21.56 6.49
CA ALA A 73 -1.73 22.30 5.23
C ALA A 73 -0.30 22.39 4.67
N THR A 74 -0.03 21.65 3.59
CA THR A 74 1.33 21.48 3.06
C THR A 74 1.51 22.22 1.73
N LEU A 75 2.60 22.98 1.63
CA LEU A 75 3.10 23.50 0.36
C LEU A 75 4.18 22.55 -0.17
N LEU A 76 3.86 21.77 -1.19
CA LEU A 76 4.81 20.87 -1.85
C LEU A 76 5.42 21.55 -3.09
N ILE A 77 6.74 21.69 -3.12
CA ILE A 77 7.47 22.33 -4.22
C ILE A 77 8.29 21.28 -4.95
N PHE A 78 7.91 20.96 -6.18
CA PHE A 78 8.75 20.21 -7.09
C PHE A 78 9.76 21.16 -7.74
N TYR A 79 11.01 21.08 -7.28
CA TYR A 79 12.10 21.80 -7.89
C TYR A 79 12.99 20.81 -8.63
N ARG A 80 13.04 20.93 -9.96
CA ARG A 80 14.10 20.31 -10.75
C ARG A 80 15.38 21.08 -10.45
N GLY A 81 16.28 20.48 -9.70
CA GLY A 81 17.63 21.01 -9.54
C GLY A 81 18.29 21.20 -10.91
N ASN A 82 18.60 22.46 -11.26
CA ASN A 82 19.98 22.90 -11.48
C ASN A 82 20.04 24.33 -12.02
N TRP A 83 21.04 25.08 -11.53
CA TRP A 83 22.04 25.61 -12.45
C TRP A 83 22.95 24.46 -12.87
#